data_AF-A0A7W1FWS8-F1
#
_entry.id   AF-A0A7W1FWS8-F1
#
_cell.length_a   1.000
_cell.length_b   1.000
_cell.length_c   1.000
_cell.angle_alpha   90.00
_cell.angle_beta   90.00
_cell.angle_gamma   90.00
#
_symmetry.space_group_name_H-M   'P 1'
#
loop_
_entity.id
_entity.type
_entity.pdbx_description
1 polymer ?
#
loop_
_entity_poly.entity_id
_entity_poly.type
_entity_poly.pdbx_seq_one_letter_code
_entity_poly.pdbx_strand_id
1 'polypeptide(L)'
;MLKLGHNDLIILLSSIGGILIFARIFAELGKKIKMPIVMGEIVLGIILGPTIWGNINLDSFTYVFPKDGAAKIAMDGITNLAVIMLLFVAGMEVQLNIILKQGKTAIYTSLTSMVIPFMLGFAAVWFFPDFFRYAPDRRLVYSLFFGIAMAVSALPVIT
;
A
#
# COMPACT_ATOMS: atom_id res chain seq x y z
N MET A 1 22.08 -19.63 -7.91
CA MET A 1 22.03 -18.29 -7.27
C MET A 1 21.85 -17.27 -8.38
N LEU A 2 20.70 -16.60 -8.47
CA LEU A 2 20.52 -15.49 -9.42
C LEU A 2 21.53 -14.40 -9.05
N LYS A 3 22.44 -14.08 -9.98
CA LYS A 3 23.42 -12.99 -9.80
C LYS A 3 22.83 -11.73 -10.43
N LEU A 4 22.97 -10.59 -9.74
CA LEU A 4 22.61 -9.28 -10.28
C LEU A 4 23.59 -8.93 -11.40
N GLY A 5 23.11 -8.91 -12.64
CA GLY A 5 23.87 -8.41 -13.77
C GLY A 5 23.96 -6.89 -13.77
N HIS A 6 24.85 -6.35 -14.60
CA HIS A 6 24.96 -4.89 -14.78
C HIS A 6 23.63 -4.27 -15.24
N ASN A 7 22.93 -4.92 -16.17
CA ASN A 7 21.64 -4.47 -16.66
C ASN A 7 20.56 -4.48 -15.56
N ASP A 8 20.56 -5.50 -14.68
CA ASP A 8 19.61 -5.59 -13.57
C ASP A 8 19.80 -4.43 -12.58
N LEU A 9 21.05 -4.03 -12.33
CA LEU A 9 21.36 -2.88 -11.47
C LEU A 9 20.90 -1.57 -12.09
N ILE A 10 21.09 -1.38 -13.39
CA ILE A 10 20.60 -0.19 -14.11
C ILE A 10 19.08 -0.11 -14.01
N ILE A 11 18.37 -1.21 -14.26
CA ILE A 11 16.91 -1.26 -14.17
C ILE A 11 16.45 -0.97 -12.74
N LEU A 12 17.05 -1.62 -11.73
CA LEU A 12 16.71 -1.40 -10.33
C LEU A 12 16.88 0.07 -9.92
N LEU A 13 18.05 0.65 -10.17
CA LEU A 13 18.36 2.02 -9.75
C LEU A 13 17.53 3.06 -10.51
N SER A 14 17.33 2.87 -11.82
CA SER A 14 16.47 3.76 -12.61
C SER A 14 15.01 3.69 -12.16
N SER A 15 14.52 2.51 -11.78
CA SER A 15 13.16 2.32 -11.27
C SER A 15 12.95 2.98 -9.92
N ILE A 16 13.86 2.76 -8.96
CA ILE A 16 13.79 3.38 -7.64
C ILE A 16 13.94 4.90 -7.77
N GLY A 17 14.92 5.37 -8.54
CA GLY A 17 15.12 6.79 -8.79
C GLY A 17 13.90 7.44 -9.44
N GLY A 18 13.30 6.78 -10.43
CA GLY A 18 12.06 7.20 -11.07
C GLY A 18 10.91 7.31 -10.07
N ILE A 19 10.65 6.24 -9.30
CA ILE A 19 9.60 6.25 -8.26
C ILE A 19 9.80 7.43 -7.31
N LEU A 20 11.00 7.62 -6.75
CA LEU A 20 11.27 8.68 -5.77
C LEU A 20 11.10 10.08 -6.36
N ILE A 21 11.62 10.32 -7.56
CA ILE A 21 11.52 11.63 -8.24
C ILE A 21 10.07 11.95 -8.57
N PHE A 22 9.36 11.03 -9.22
CA PHE A 22 7.98 11.26 -9.59
C PHE A 22 7.08 11.34 -8.36
N ALA A 23 7.30 10.53 -7.33
CA ALA A 23 6.53 10.57 -6.09
C ALA A 23 6.64 11.96 -5.46
N ARG A 24 7.86 12.52 -5.42
CA ARG A 24 8.08 13.86 -4.90
C ARG A 24 7.38 14.94 -5.74
N ILE A 25 7.42 14.82 -7.07
CA ILE A 25 6.75 15.75 -7.97
C ILE A 25 5.23 15.73 -7.73
N PHE A 26 4.64 14.54 -7.68
CA PHE A 26 3.19 14.38 -7.51
C PHE A 26 2.71 14.73 -6.09
N ALA A 27 3.52 14.45 -5.07
CA ALA A 27 3.32 14.95 -3.70
C ALA A 27 3.20 16.48 -3.67
N GLU A 28 4.13 17.17 -4.34
CA GLU A 28 4.18 18.63 -4.33
C GLU A 28 3.08 19.26 -5.20
N LEU A 29 2.73 18.62 -6.32
CA LEU A 29 1.57 19.00 -7.12
C LEU A 29 0.28 18.84 -6.31
N GLY A 30 0.11 17.70 -5.62
CA GLY A 30 -1.00 17.44 -4.70
C GLY A 30 -1.11 18.51 -3.62
N LYS A 31 0.01 18.84 -2.98
CA LYS A 31 0.08 19.91 -1.98
C LYS A 31 -0.34 21.26 -2.54
N LYS A 32 0.06 21.59 -3.77
CA LYS A 32 -0.31 22.85 -4.45
C LYS A 32 -1.83 22.97 -4.69
N ILE A 33 -2.51 21.85 -4.92
CA ILE A 33 -3.97 21.80 -5.08
C ILE A 33 -4.71 21.53 -3.74
N LYS A 34 -4.02 21.67 -2.60
CA LYS A 34 -4.55 21.44 -1.24
C LYS A 34 -5.01 20.00 -0.99
N MET A 35 -4.44 19.03 -1.71
CA MET A 35 -4.59 17.61 -1.39
C MET A 35 -3.53 17.16 -0.38
N PRO A 36 -3.82 16.15 0.46
CA PRO A 36 -2.81 15.47 1.24
C PRO A 36 -1.70 14.92 0.34
N ILE A 37 -0.45 14.98 0.81
CA ILE A 37 0.73 14.53 0.05
C ILE A 37 0.56 13.09 -0.46
N VAL A 38 0.05 12.20 0.39
CA VAL A 38 -0.15 10.78 0.08
C VAL A 38 -1.16 10.56 -1.05
N MET A 39 -2.13 11.46 -1.24
CA MET A 39 -3.04 11.37 -2.40
C MET A 39 -2.29 11.55 -3.72
N GLY A 40 -1.29 12.44 -3.77
CA GLY A 40 -0.44 12.63 -4.94
C GLY A 40 0.37 11.38 -5.25
N GLU A 41 0.94 10.75 -4.24
CA GLU A 41 1.71 9.51 -4.37
C GLU A 41 0.83 8.32 -4.83
N ILE A 42 -0.39 8.21 -4.31
CA ILE A 42 -1.36 7.18 -4.76
C ILE A 42 -1.73 7.40 -6.23
N VAL A 43 -2.02 8.63 -6.63
CA VAL A 43 -2.35 8.97 -8.03
C VAL A 43 -1.18 8.60 -8.94
N LEU A 44 0.05 8.93 -8.54
CA LEU A 44 1.22 8.50 -9.29
C LEU A 44 1.33 6.98 -9.37
N GLY A 45 1.11 6.26 -8.27
CA GLY A 45 1.15 4.80 -8.25
C GLY A 45 0.14 4.18 -9.23
N ILE A 46 -1.05 4.78 -9.38
CA ILE A 46 -2.04 4.37 -10.38
C ILE A 46 -1.54 4.64 -11.81
N ILE A 47 -0.88 5.79 -12.04
CA ILE A 47 -0.34 6.18 -13.33
C ILE A 47 0.84 5.30 -13.75
N LEU A 48 1.85 5.16 -12.88
CA LEU A 48 3.05 4.36 -13.12
C LEU A 48 2.79 2.86 -13.03
N GLY A 49 1.70 2.45 -12.39
CA GLY A 49 1.34 1.06 -12.22
C GLY A 49 0.80 0.41 -13.50
N PRO A 50 0.47 -0.90 -13.40
CA PRO A 50 -0.08 -1.64 -14.52
C PRO A 50 -1.47 -1.15 -14.96
N THR A 51 -2.18 -0.41 -14.09
CA THR A 51 -3.52 0.12 -14.34
C THR A 51 -3.56 1.08 -15.53
N ILE A 52 -2.60 2.01 -15.61
CA ILE A 52 -2.52 2.99 -16.71
C ILE A 52 -1.33 2.67 -17.61
N TRP A 53 -0.10 2.80 -17.11
CA TRP A 53 1.08 2.61 -17.97
C TRP A 53 1.18 1.19 -18.53
N GLY A 54 1.01 0.17 -17.69
CA GLY A 54 1.04 -1.22 -18.16
C GLY A 54 -0.09 -1.59 -19.12
N ASN A 55 -1.21 -0.86 -19.09
CA ASN A 55 -2.31 -1.04 -20.04
C ASN A 55 -2.01 -0.38 -21.40
N ILE A 56 -1.38 0.81 -21.39
CA ILE A 56 -1.02 1.56 -22.60
C ILE A 56 0.15 0.90 -23.34
N ASN A 57 1.21 0.52 -22.61
CA ASN A 57 2.42 -0.07 -23.20
C ASN A 57 3.10 -1.04 -22.22
N LEU A 58 2.70 -2.31 -22.32
CA LEU A 58 3.18 -3.39 -21.47
C LEU A 58 4.68 -3.66 -21.61
N ASP A 59 5.25 -3.53 -22.80
CA ASP A 59 6.66 -3.82 -23.06
C ASP A 59 7.56 -2.79 -22.37
N SER A 60 7.22 -1.50 -22.49
CA SER A 60 7.93 -0.43 -21.80
C SER A 60 7.80 -0.53 -20.27
N PHE A 61 6.61 -0.88 -19.79
CA PHE A 61 6.36 -1.08 -18.36
C PHE A 61 7.16 -2.27 -17.82
N THR A 62 7.19 -3.39 -18.52
CA THR A 62 7.89 -4.61 -18.09
C THR A 62 9.41 -4.46 -18.19
N TYR A 63 9.91 -3.56 -19.05
CA TYR A 63 11.33 -3.21 -19.11
C TYR A 63 11.79 -2.45 -17.86
N VAL A 64 11.00 -1.46 -17.41
CA VAL A 64 11.31 -0.67 -16.20
C VAL A 64 10.95 -1.45 -14.94
N PHE A 65 9.82 -2.14 -14.91
CA PHE A 65 9.37 -2.96 -13.79
C PHE A 65 9.29 -4.45 -14.21
N PRO A 66 10.43 -5.18 -14.17
CA PRO A 66 10.47 -6.59 -14.53
C PRO A 66 9.51 -7.42 -13.68
N LYS A 67 8.80 -8.34 -14.35
CA LYS A 67 7.89 -9.28 -13.67
C LYS A 67 8.60 -10.45 -13.02
N ASP A 68 9.85 -10.72 -13.38
CA ASP A 68 10.69 -11.82 -12.87
C ASP A 68 12.18 -11.43 -12.94
N GLY A 69 13.06 -12.24 -12.34
CA GLY A 69 14.51 -12.06 -12.38
C GLY A 69 15.13 -11.38 -11.16
N ALA A 70 16.45 -11.14 -11.21
CA ALA A 70 17.22 -10.65 -10.07
C ALA A 70 16.83 -9.23 -9.65
N ALA A 71 16.57 -8.34 -10.61
CA ALA A 71 16.12 -6.97 -10.36
C ALA A 71 14.79 -6.92 -9.59
N LYS A 72 13.81 -7.74 -9.97
CA LYS A 72 12.53 -7.84 -9.25
C LYS A 72 12.72 -8.35 -7.82
N ILE A 73 13.48 -9.43 -7.63
CA ILE A 73 13.72 -9.99 -6.29
C ILE A 73 14.35 -8.93 -5.37
N ALA A 74 15.31 -8.17 -5.88
CA ALA A 74 15.92 -7.07 -5.15
C ALA A 74 14.91 -5.94 -4.85
N MET A 75 14.06 -5.56 -5.82
CA MET A 75 13.00 -4.57 -5.62
C MET A 75 11.97 -5.01 -4.56
N ASP A 76 11.52 -6.27 -4.61
CA ASP A 76 10.59 -6.84 -3.63
C ASP A 76 11.23 -6.83 -2.22
N GLY A 77 12.51 -7.17 -2.13
CA GLY A 77 13.28 -7.08 -0.89
C GLY A 77 13.35 -5.66 -0.31
N ILE A 78 13.64 -4.67 -1.16
CA ILE A 78 13.67 -3.25 -0.77
C ILE A 78 12.27 -2.77 -0.36
N THR A 79 11.24 -3.15 -1.10
CA THR A 79 9.84 -2.79 -0.80
C THR A 79 9.40 -3.34 0.55
N ASN A 80 9.69 -4.62 0.81
CA ASN A 80 9.40 -5.25 2.10
C ASN A 80 10.16 -4.57 3.24
N LEU A 81 11.44 -4.24 3.03
CA LEU A 81 12.23 -3.51 4.02
C LEU A 81 11.65 -2.12 4.28
N ALA A 82 11.23 -1.39 3.23
CA ALA A 82 10.60 -0.08 3.35
C ALA A 82 9.29 -0.15 4.17
N VAL A 83 8.45 -1.16 3.92
CA VAL A 83 7.22 -1.39 4.70
C VAL A 83 7.52 -1.73 6.16
N ILE A 84 8.50 -2.60 6.42
CA ILE A 84 8.93 -2.93 7.78
C ILE A 84 9.44 -1.69 8.50
N MET A 85 10.28 -0.88 7.85
CA MET A 85 10.80 0.37 8.41
C MET A 85 9.67 1.36 8.70
N LEU A 86 8.69 1.50 7.79
CA LEU A 86 7.53 2.35 7.99
C LEU A 86 6.72 1.92 9.23
N LEU A 87 6.45 0.62 9.35
CA LEU A 87 5.71 0.07 10.50
C LEU A 87 6.53 0.18 11.81
N PHE A 88 7.85 0.06 11.73
CA PHE A 88 8.74 0.24 12.87
C PHE A 88 8.70 1.67 13.39
N VAL A 89 8.84 2.66 12.49
CA VAL A 89 8.73 4.08 12.85
C VAL A 89 7.35 4.40 13.42
N ALA A 90 6.28 3.91 12.77
CA ALA A 90 4.91 4.07 13.28
C ALA A 90 4.75 3.49 14.69
N GLY A 91 5.38 2.34 14.98
CA GLY A 91 5.41 1.74 16.31
C GLY A 91 6.19 2.56 17.34
N MET A 92 7.28 3.21 16.93
CA MET A 92 8.08 4.10 17.80
C MET A 92 7.34 5.38 18.18
N GLU A 93 6.41 5.86 17.34
CA GLU A 93 5.57 7.03 17.64
C GLU A 93 4.48 6.73 18.69
N VAL A 94 4.22 5.44 18.99
CA VAL A 94 3.18 5.03 19.94
C VAL A 94 3.58 5.34 21.38
N GLN A 95 2.81 6.21 22.03
CA GLN A 95 3.00 6.56 23.44
C GLN A 95 2.26 5.59 24.37
N LEU A 96 2.88 4.44 24.65
CA LEU A 96 2.31 3.37 25.50
C LEU A 96 1.83 3.87 26.87
N ASN A 97 2.55 4.79 27.50
CA ASN A 97 2.19 5.34 28.81
C ASN A 97 0.84 6.06 28.81
N ILE A 98 0.47 6.71 27.71
CA ILE A 98 -0.84 7.37 27.56
C ILE A 98 -1.94 6.31 27.38
N ILE A 99 -1.68 5.31 26.55
CA ILE A 99 -2.62 4.20 26.28
C ILE A 99 -2.96 3.46 27.59
N LEU A 100 -1.94 3.14 28.38
CA LEU A 100 -2.10 2.45 29.66
C LEU A 100 -2.91 3.29 30.68
N LYS A 101 -2.71 4.62 30.70
CA LYS A 101 -3.48 5.54 31.57
C LYS A 101 -4.94 5.69 31.15
N GLN A 102 -5.23 5.68 29.85
CA GLN A 102 -6.61 5.74 29.35
C GLN A 102 -7.37 4.41 29.54
N GLY A 103 -6.65 3.30 29.74
CA GLY A 103 -7.18 2.03 30.21
C GLY A 103 -8.38 1.53 29.39
N LYS A 104 -9.54 1.40 30.05
CA LYS A 104 -10.76 0.85 29.44
C LYS A 104 -11.28 1.69 28.27
N THR A 105 -11.19 3.02 28.35
CA THR A 105 -11.73 3.89 27.30
C THR A 105 -10.98 3.68 25.98
N ALA A 106 -9.65 3.62 26.03
CA ALA A 106 -8.83 3.34 24.85
C ALA A 106 -9.12 1.96 24.23
N ILE A 107 -9.37 0.96 25.07
CA ILE A 107 -9.74 -0.39 24.61
C ILE A 107 -11.08 -0.36 23.88
N TYR A 108 -12.13 0.21 24.50
CA TYR A 108 -13.46 0.26 23.90
C TYR A 108 -13.49 1.08 22.61
N THR A 109 -12.84 2.25 22.58
CA THR A 109 -12.79 3.07 21.37
C THR A 109 -12.04 2.36 20.24
N SER A 110 -10.90 1.74 20.52
CA SER A 110 -10.09 1.02 19.52
C SER A 110 -10.80 -0.23 18.99
N LEU A 111 -11.44 -1.02 19.87
CA LEU A 111 -12.24 -2.16 19.44
C LEU A 111 -13.43 -1.72 18.59
N THR A 112 -14.12 -0.67 18.99
CA THR A 112 -15.29 -0.18 18.24
C THR A 112 -14.87 0.37 16.87
N SER A 113 -13.79 1.14 16.81
CA SER A 113 -13.26 1.68 15.55
C SER A 113 -12.68 0.62 14.62
N MET A 114 -12.34 -0.57 15.13
CA MET A 114 -11.84 -1.69 14.32
C MET A 114 -12.97 -2.64 13.92
N VAL A 115 -13.82 -3.05 14.87
CA VAL A 115 -14.89 -4.03 14.65
C VAL A 115 -15.99 -3.48 13.75
N ILE A 116 -16.40 -2.22 13.91
CA ILE A 116 -17.49 -1.67 13.10
C ILE A 116 -17.11 -1.63 11.60
N PRO A 117 -15.97 -1.00 11.19
CA PRO A 117 -15.58 -1.00 9.79
C PRO A 117 -15.26 -2.39 9.26
N PHE A 118 -14.69 -3.27 10.10
CA PHE A 118 -14.46 -4.67 9.73
C PHE A 118 -15.77 -5.37 9.35
N MET A 119 -16.78 -5.30 10.22
CA MET A 119 -18.07 -5.97 10.01
C MET A 119 -18.78 -5.39 8.79
N LEU A 120 -18.72 -4.06 8.58
CA LEU A 120 -19.29 -3.42 7.40
C LEU A 120 -18.58 -3.86 6.11
N GLY A 121 -17.25 -3.86 6.08
CA GLY A 121 -16.47 -4.32 4.93
C GLY A 121 -16.69 -5.80 4.61
N PHE A 122 -16.71 -6.65 5.64
CA PHE A 122 -17.00 -8.07 5.50
C PHE A 122 -18.43 -8.29 4.97
N ALA A 123 -19.43 -7.65 5.60
CA ALA A 123 -20.83 -7.78 5.24
C ALA A 123 -21.09 -7.26 3.82
N ALA A 124 -20.45 -6.18 3.38
CA ALA A 124 -20.60 -5.66 2.03
C ALA A 124 -20.24 -6.72 0.97
N VAL A 125 -19.07 -7.35 1.11
CA VAL A 125 -18.63 -8.40 0.17
C VAL A 125 -19.42 -9.69 0.33
N TRP A 126 -19.82 -10.01 1.58
CA TRP A 126 -20.57 -11.22 1.87
C TRP A 126 -21.99 -11.13 1.29
N PHE A 127 -22.73 -10.05 1.51
CA PHE A 127 -24.13 -9.94 1.08
C PHE A 127 -24.30 -9.42 -0.35
N PHE A 128 -23.31 -8.72 -0.91
CA PHE A 128 -23.35 -8.18 -2.27
C PHE A 128 -22.23 -8.76 -3.17
N PRO A 129 -22.13 -10.09 -3.32
CA PRO A 129 -21.02 -10.72 -4.05
C PRO A 129 -20.95 -10.27 -5.53
N ASP A 130 -22.10 -10.06 -6.18
CA ASP A 130 -22.18 -9.72 -7.60
C ASP A 130 -21.54 -8.36 -7.95
N PHE A 131 -21.52 -7.43 -6.99
CA PHE A 131 -20.91 -6.12 -7.17
C PHE A 131 -19.37 -6.20 -7.31
N PHE A 132 -18.76 -7.15 -6.61
CA PHE A 132 -17.30 -7.27 -6.52
C PHE A 132 -16.70 -8.23 -7.55
N ARG A 133 -17.52 -8.91 -8.36
CA ARG A 133 -17.11 -9.75 -9.51
C ARG A 133 -15.92 -10.69 -9.23
N TYR A 134 -15.92 -11.36 -8.07
CA TYR A 134 -14.89 -12.35 -7.70
C TYR A 134 -15.37 -13.79 -7.92
N ALA A 135 -14.44 -14.73 -7.96
CA ALA A 135 -14.75 -16.16 -8.13
C ALA A 135 -15.44 -16.73 -6.86
N PRO A 136 -16.60 -17.41 -6.99
CA PRO A 136 -17.44 -17.79 -5.85
C PRO A 136 -16.76 -18.74 -4.84
N ASP A 137 -15.71 -19.45 -5.27
CA ASP A 137 -14.89 -20.34 -4.43
C ASP A 137 -14.06 -19.58 -3.37
N ARG A 138 -13.87 -18.26 -3.53
CA ARG A 138 -13.02 -17.44 -2.64
C ARG A 138 -13.77 -16.40 -1.81
N ARG A 139 -15.10 -16.51 -1.72
CA ARG A 139 -15.96 -15.54 -1.01
C ARG A 139 -15.47 -15.18 0.38
N LEU A 140 -15.14 -16.17 1.20
CA LEU A 140 -14.66 -15.94 2.57
C LEU A 140 -13.35 -15.13 2.58
N VAL A 141 -12.41 -15.47 1.71
CA VAL A 141 -11.10 -14.80 1.63
C VAL A 141 -11.27 -13.34 1.21
N TYR A 142 -12.12 -13.06 0.21
CA TYR A 142 -12.42 -11.70 -0.21
C TYR A 142 -13.15 -10.89 0.87
N SER A 143 -14.14 -11.48 1.55
CA SER A 143 -14.84 -10.82 2.65
C SER A 143 -13.91 -10.49 3.81
N LEU A 144 -13.02 -11.41 4.20
CA LEU A 144 -12.01 -11.17 5.23
C LEU A 144 -11.01 -10.09 4.80
N PHE A 145 -10.54 -10.13 3.56
CA PHE A 145 -9.65 -9.11 3.01
C PHE A 145 -10.25 -7.70 3.10
N PHE A 146 -11.48 -7.53 2.61
CA PHE A 146 -12.16 -6.23 2.67
C PHE A 146 -12.47 -5.79 4.10
N GLY A 147 -12.85 -6.71 4.99
CA GLY A 147 -13.04 -6.41 6.40
C GLY A 147 -11.75 -5.86 7.03
N ILE A 148 -10.61 -6.53 6.83
CA ILE A 148 -9.32 -6.06 7.35
C ILE A 148 -8.93 -4.72 6.73
N ALA A 149 -9.05 -4.59 5.41
CA ALA A 149 -8.68 -3.37 4.69
C ALA A 149 -9.46 -2.13 5.17
N MET A 150 -10.74 -2.29 5.52
CA MET A 150 -11.57 -1.20 6.05
C MET A 150 -11.29 -0.90 7.53
N ALA A 151 -10.76 -1.85 8.29
CA ALA A 151 -10.53 -1.72 9.72
C ALA A 151 -9.17 -1.11 10.07
N VAL A 152 -8.15 -1.28 9.20
CA VAL A 152 -6.80 -0.78 9.44
C VAL A 152 -6.70 0.68 9.03
N SER A 153 -6.42 1.56 10.00
CA SER A 153 -6.11 2.97 9.73
C SER A 153 -4.61 3.20 9.63
N ALA A 154 -4.15 3.96 8.63
CA ALA A 154 -2.77 4.37 8.49
C ALA A 154 -2.49 5.68 9.24
N LEU A 155 -2.11 5.58 10.53
CA LEU A 155 -1.67 6.72 11.36
C LEU A 155 -0.57 7.58 10.70
N PRO A 156 0.48 7.01 10.08
CA PRO A 156 1.58 7.79 9.48
C PRO A 156 1.16 8.69 8.30
N VAL A 157 -0.03 8.46 7.73
CA VAL A 157 -0.53 9.17 6.56
C VAL A 157 -1.35 10.41 6.95
N ILE A 158 -1.84 10.47 8.18
CA ILE A 158 -2.78 11.49 8.66
C ILE A 158 -2.05 12.72 9.24
N THR A 159 -0.74 12.59 9.52
CA THR A 159 0.15 13.66 10.01
C THR A 159 0.70 14.51 8.87
#